data_AF-A0A3D2X232-F1
#
_entry.id   AF-A0A3D2X232-F1
#
_cell.length_a   1.000
_cell.length_b   1.000
_cell.length_c   1.000
_cell.angle_alpha   90.00
_cell.angle_beta   90.00
_cell.angle_gamma   90.00
#
_symmetry.space_group_name_H-M   'P 1'
#
loop_
_entity.id
_entity.type
_entity.pdbx_description
1 polymer ?
#
loop_
_entity_poly.entity_id
_entity_poly.type
_entity_poly.pdbx_seq_one_letter_code
_entity_poly.pdbx_strand_id
1 'polypeptide(L)'
;MRKESKFFKYLAKPFLDILGRSEHIYMVVIAIIIGVLGGFGAVGFRYLIQLFQKIFWQTNRFSLFAVNNTPLLLRVAIPAFGGLLCGLLVYYFAKEARGHGVPEVMEAVALRSGVIRPRVVVVKALASAISIASGGSVGREGPIVQVGSALGSSIGQFFKANARQLKTLVGCGAAAGIAATFNAPIAGALFATEIILGDFGVSQFSPIVISSVAATVLSRHFMGNLPAFEIPKYQLVSAYEFIPYFILGISAGLIGVLYNICIHKSDDLFEKIALPDPVKAMLGGSIIGVIAFGFPQVYGVGYETITNVLRGNSVALTLLALIFVKIL
;
A
#
# COMPACT_ATOMS: atom_id res chain seq x y z
N MET A 1 14.47 -8.10 33.91
CA MET A 1 14.19 -9.54 33.71
C MET A 1 12.71 -9.80 33.92
N ARG A 2 11.92 -9.88 32.83
CA ARG A 2 10.47 -10.08 32.89
C ARG A 2 10.15 -11.57 32.82
N LYS A 3 9.33 -12.07 33.76
CA LYS A 3 8.82 -13.45 33.81
C LYS A 3 8.12 -13.80 32.51
N GLU A 4 8.80 -14.47 31.58
CA GLU A 4 8.14 -15.21 30.51
C GLU A 4 7.38 -16.39 31.12
N SER A 5 6.08 -16.46 30.84
CA SER A 5 5.18 -17.51 31.31
C SER A 5 5.73 -18.91 30.97
N LYS A 6 5.91 -19.76 31.99
CA LYS A 6 6.38 -21.16 31.85
C LYS A 6 5.59 -21.97 30.82
N PHE A 7 4.34 -21.60 30.56
CA PHE A 7 3.47 -22.20 29.56
C PHE A 7 4.02 -22.06 28.13
N PHE A 8 4.67 -20.93 27.84
CA PHE A 8 5.17 -20.61 26.50
C PHE A 8 6.42 -21.43 26.12
N LYS A 9 7.28 -21.71 27.10
CA LYS A 9 8.48 -22.54 26.91
C LYS A 9 8.15 -24.00 26.57
N TYR A 10 7.01 -24.51 27.02
CA TYR A 10 6.59 -25.90 26.75
C TYR A 10 6.01 -26.07 25.35
N LEU A 11 5.27 -25.07 24.84
CA LEU A 11 4.64 -25.12 23.52
C LEU A 11 5.64 -24.76 22.39
N ALA A 12 6.58 -23.86 22.66
CA ALA A 12 7.57 -23.42 21.67
C ALA A 12 8.76 -24.38 21.50
N LYS A 13 9.12 -25.18 22.51
CA LYS A 13 10.31 -26.05 22.48
C LYS A 13 10.31 -27.06 21.31
N PRO A 14 9.24 -27.87 21.10
CA PRO A 14 9.20 -28.83 20.00
C PRO A 14 9.24 -28.14 18.62
N PHE A 15 8.62 -26.96 18.54
CA PHE A 15 8.57 -26.15 17.32
C PHE A 15 9.96 -25.58 16.98
N LEU A 16 10.66 -25.05 17.98
CA LEU A 16 12.03 -24.53 17.85
C LEU A 16 13.04 -25.64 17.52
N ASP A 17 12.85 -26.85 18.05
CA ASP A 17 13.72 -28.01 17.77
C ASP A 17 13.55 -28.51 16.32
N ILE A 18 12.35 -28.48 15.75
CA ILE A 18 12.10 -28.80 14.33
C ILE A 18 12.68 -27.71 13.42
N LEU A 19 12.51 -26.44 13.80
CA LEU A 19 13.04 -25.28 13.08
C LEU A 19 14.58 -25.22 13.09
N GLY A 20 15.24 -25.76 14.11
CA GLY A 20 16.70 -25.81 14.23
C GLY A 20 17.39 -26.81 13.30
N ARG A 21 16.64 -27.69 12.59
CA ARG A 21 17.22 -28.74 11.74
C ARG A 21 17.69 -28.24 10.37
N SER A 22 17.06 -27.21 9.80
CA SER A 22 17.58 -26.55 8.58
C SER A 22 17.06 -25.12 8.44
N GLU A 23 17.94 -24.22 8.00
CA GLU A 23 17.61 -22.80 7.79
C GLU A 23 16.49 -22.63 6.75
N HIS A 24 16.45 -23.47 5.73
CA HIS A 24 15.39 -23.44 4.71
C HIS A 24 14.01 -23.79 5.27
N ILE A 25 13.90 -24.86 6.08
CA ILE A 25 12.62 -25.23 6.70
C ILE A 25 12.16 -24.12 7.64
N TYR A 26 13.08 -23.54 8.41
CA TYR A 26 12.78 -22.38 9.24
C TYR A 26 12.18 -21.24 8.43
N MET A 27 12.86 -20.80 7.37
CA MET A 27 12.40 -19.69 6.54
C MET A 27 11.05 -19.96 5.89
N VAL A 28 10.79 -21.18 5.41
CA VAL A 28 9.51 -21.54 4.77
C VAL A 28 8.36 -21.52 5.79
N VAL A 29 8.54 -22.13 6.96
CA VAL A 29 7.49 -22.19 7.99
C VAL A 29 7.14 -20.79 8.48
N ILE A 30 8.15 -19.98 8.79
CA ILE A 30 7.92 -18.60 9.24
C ILE A 30 7.32 -17.75 8.11
N ALA A 31 7.72 -17.95 6.86
CA ALA A 31 7.13 -17.27 5.72
C ALA A 31 5.64 -17.59 5.53
N ILE A 32 5.20 -18.84 5.76
CA ILE A 32 3.77 -19.19 5.74
C ILE A 32 3.02 -18.42 6.83
N ILE A 33 3.56 -18.38 8.05
CA ILE A 33 2.95 -17.64 9.17
C ILE A 33 2.84 -16.15 8.84
N ILE A 34 3.92 -15.55 8.30
CA ILE A 34 3.92 -14.15 7.85
C ILE A 34 2.92 -13.93 6.72
N GLY A 35 2.82 -14.85 5.76
CA GLY A 35 1.87 -14.78 4.65
C GLY A 35 0.42 -14.78 5.14
N VAL A 36 0.07 -15.70 6.04
CA VAL A 36 -1.26 -15.78 6.64
C VAL A 36 -1.60 -14.52 7.44
N LEU A 37 -0.70 -14.09 8.33
CA LEU A 37 -0.92 -12.91 9.16
C LEU A 37 -0.91 -11.61 8.34
N GLY A 38 -0.05 -11.52 7.33
CA GLY A 38 -0.01 -10.41 6.37
C GLY A 38 -1.27 -10.35 5.52
N GLY A 39 -1.80 -11.50 5.11
CA GLY A 39 -3.10 -11.61 4.45
C GLY A 39 -4.24 -11.08 5.33
N PHE A 40 -4.29 -11.46 6.60
CA PHE A 40 -5.25 -10.89 7.56
C PHE A 40 -5.06 -9.39 7.75
N GLY A 41 -3.81 -8.92 7.83
CA GLY A 41 -3.49 -7.49 7.89
C GLY A 41 -4.03 -6.73 6.68
N ALA A 42 -3.87 -7.27 5.47
CA ALA A 42 -4.39 -6.68 4.24
C ALA A 42 -5.91 -6.67 4.17
N VAL A 43 -6.55 -7.78 4.53
CA VAL A 43 -8.02 -7.88 4.60
C VAL A 43 -8.56 -6.90 5.64
N GLY A 44 -7.96 -6.84 6.82
CA GLY A 44 -8.33 -5.90 7.88
C GLY A 44 -8.17 -4.45 7.46
N PHE A 45 -7.06 -4.10 6.79
CA PHE A 45 -6.84 -2.75 6.26
C PHE A 45 -7.88 -2.37 5.19
N ARG A 46 -8.25 -3.30 4.31
CA ARG A 46 -9.33 -3.07 3.32
C ARG A 46 -10.68 -2.86 3.99
N TYR A 47 -11.02 -3.65 5.02
CA TYR A 47 -12.24 -3.43 5.79
C TYR A 47 -12.22 -2.11 6.57
N LEU A 48 -11.06 -1.69 7.07
CA LEU A 48 -10.90 -0.40 7.72
C LEU A 48 -11.16 0.76 6.75
N ILE A 49 -10.65 0.69 5.52
CA ILE A 49 -10.97 1.66 4.46
C ILE A 49 -12.48 1.67 4.19
N GLN A 50 -13.12 0.49 4.04
CA GLN A 50 -14.56 0.39 3.79
C GLN A 50 -15.40 0.98 4.93
N LEU A 51 -14.98 0.76 6.18
CA LEU A 51 -15.64 1.33 7.35
C LEU A 51 -15.64 2.86 7.28
N PHE A 52 -14.49 3.48 7.03
CA PHE A 52 -14.41 4.94 6.90
C PHE A 52 -15.11 5.45 5.63
N GLN A 53 -15.11 4.70 4.53
CA GLN A 53 -15.88 5.06 3.32
C GLN A 53 -17.38 5.09 3.61
N LYS A 54 -17.87 4.14 4.41
CA LYS A 54 -19.26 4.11 4.86
C LYS A 54 -19.59 5.30 5.78
N ILE A 55 -18.66 5.70 6.64
CA ILE A 55 -18.83 6.88 7.51
C ILE A 55 -18.88 8.18 6.70
N PHE A 56 -17.93 8.37 5.78
CA PHE A 56 -17.80 9.62 5.04
C PHE A 56 -18.78 9.77 3.88
N TRP A 57 -19.02 8.69 3.13
CA TRP A 57 -19.77 8.73 1.86
C TRP A 57 -21.02 7.84 1.85
N GLN A 58 -21.36 7.20 2.98
CA GLN A 58 -22.50 6.27 3.11
C GLN A 58 -22.49 5.12 2.08
N THR A 59 -21.32 4.77 1.55
CA THR A 59 -21.13 3.67 0.59
C THR A 59 -20.10 2.66 1.08
N ASN A 60 -20.29 1.39 0.72
CA ASN A 60 -19.34 0.31 1.02
C ASN A 60 -18.13 0.30 0.08
N ARG A 61 -18.23 0.97 -1.07
CA ARG A 61 -17.14 1.13 -2.04
C ARG A 61 -17.16 2.54 -2.57
N PHE A 62 -15.99 3.17 -2.66
CA PHE A 62 -15.86 4.46 -3.34
C PHE A 62 -16.51 4.37 -4.73
N SER A 63 -17.41 5.32 -5.02
CA SER A 63 -18.07 5.43 -6.32
C SER A 63 -18.15 6.89 -6.72
N LEU A 64 -17.75 7.18 -7.97
CA LEU A 64 -17.88 8.49 -8.61
C LEU A 64 -19.34 8.93 -8.65
N PHE A 65 -20.29 8.00 -8.79
CA PHE A 65 -21.71 8.30 -8.70
C PHE A 65 -22.09 8.85 -7.31
N ALA A 66 -21.62 8.22 -6.22
CA ALA A 66 -21.90 8.70 -4.87
C ALA A 66 -21.32 10.10 -4.62
N VAL A 67 -20.09 10.33 -5.08
CA VAL A 67 -19.44 11.66 -5.01
C VAL A 67 -20.23 12.70 -5.80
N ASN A 68 -20.64 12.37 -7.03
CA ASN A 68 -21.37 13.29 -7.91
C ASN A 68 -22.78 13.65 -7.40
N ASN A 69 -23.38 12.81 -6.56
CA ASN A 69 -24.65 13.11 -5.89
C ASN A 69 -24.48 13.79 -4.52
N THR A 70 -23.24 13.90 -4.03
CA THR A 70 -22.95 14.58 -2.77
C THR A 70 -22.92 16.11 -2.99
N PRO A 71 -23.52 16.93 -2.10
CA PRO A 71 -23.44 18.38 -2.14
C PRO A 71 -22.00 18.90 -2.26
N LEU A 72 -21.79 19.96 -3.05
CA LEU A 72 -20.45 20.51 -3.33
C LEU A 72 -19.67 20.85 -2.06
N LEU A 73 -20.32 21.42 -1.05
CA LEU A 73 -19.67 21.75 0.23
C LEU A 73 -19.12 20.50 0.93
N LEU A 74 -19.86 19.39 0.92
CA LEU A 74 -19.43 18.14 1.53
C LEU A 74 -18.28 17.49 0.76
N ARG A 75 -18.20 17.67 -0.56
CA ARG A 75 -17.05 17.23 -1.35
C ARG A 75 -15.75 17.88 -0.88
N VAL A 76 -15.77 19.14 -0.42
CA VAL A 76 -14.57 19.79 0.14
C VAL A 76 -14.39 19.44 1.62
N ALA A 77 -15.48 19.48 2.40
CA ALA A 77 -15.42 19.29 3.85
C ALA A 77 -14.94 17.89 4.26
N ILE A 78 -15.34 16.84 3.53
CA ILE A 78 -14.99 15.45 3.86
C ILE A 78 -13.47 15.21 3.73
N PRO A 79 -12.82 15.46 2.57
CA PRO A 79 -11.37 15.36 2.45
C PRO A 79 -10.62 16.31 3.39
N ALA A 80 -11.11 17.52 3.62
CA ALA A 80 -10.49 18.47 4.56
C ALA A 80 -10.49 17.92 5.99
N PHE A 81 -11.63 17.42 6.45
CA PHE A 81 -11.76 16.80 7.77
C PHE A 81 -10.95 15.51 7.88
N GLY A 82 -10.95 14.68 6.83
CA GLY A 82 -10.10 13.49 6.75
C GLY A 82 -8.62 13.84 6.85
N GLY A 83 -8.17 14.87 6.13
CA GLY A 83 -6.82 15.42 6.22
C GLY A 83 -6.47 15.89 7.64
N LEU A 84 -7.38 16.63 8.29
CA LEU A 84 -7.20 17.07 9.68
C LEU A 84 -7.02 15.88 10.64
N LEU A 85 -7.90 14.87 10.55
CA LEU A 85 -7.82 13.68 11.39
C LEU A 85 -6.51 12.91 11.17
N CYS A 86 -6.11 12.70 9.91
CA CYS A 86 -4.83 12.09 9.56
C CYS A 86 -3.66 12.87 10.17
N GLY A 87 -3.68 14.19 10.02
CA GLY A 87 -2.65 15.07 10.54
C GLY A 87 -2.57 15.03 12.07
N LEU A 88 -3.71 15.04 12.78
CA LEU A 88 -3.75 14.89 14.25
C LEU A 88 -3.20 13.53 14.69
N LEU A 89 -3.60 12.44 14.02
CA LEU A 89 -3.12 11.09 14.34
C LEU A 89 -1.61 10.98 14.22
N VAL A 90 -1.04 11.45 13.10
CA VAL A 90 0.41 11.42 12.87
C VAL A 90 1.12 12.37 13.83
N TYR A 91 0.58 13.57 14.08
CA TYR A 91 1.21 14.56 14.94
C TYR A 91 1.35 14.11 16.40
N TYR A 92 0.30 13.49 16.96
CA TYR A 92 0.29 13.07 18.37
C TYR A 92 0.84 11.67 18.62
N PHE A 93 0.60 10.70 17.72
CA PHE A 93 0.90 9.29 18.02
C PHE A 93 2.14 8.74 17.34
N ALA A 94 2.48 9.21 16.13
CA ALA A 94 3.68 8.74 15.42
C ALA A 94 4.12 9.75 14.34
N LYS A 95 4.95 10.73 14.72
CA LYS A 95 5.53 11.68 13.76
C LYS A 95 6.40 10.98 12.71
N GLU A 96 7.01 9.86 13.08
CA GLU A 96 7.76 8.99 12.18
C GLU A 96 6.89 8.23 11.16
N ALA A 97 5.56 8.28 11.27
CA ALA A 97 4.63 7.68 10.31
C ALA A 97 4.39 8.58 9.08
N ARG A 98 5.15 9.67 8.90
CA ARG A 98 5.13 10.46 7.65
C ARG A 98 5.69 9.67 6.47
N GLY A 99 5.61 10.27 5.27
CA GLY A 99 6.17 9.71 4.04
C GLY A 99 5.28 8.66 3.35
N HIS A 100 5.85 7.91 2.43
CA HIS A 100 5.09 7.09 1.48
C HIS A 100 4.86 5.63 1.92
N GLY A 101 5.68 5.09 2.81
CA GLY A 101 5.62 3.73 3.35
C GLY A 101 6.68 2.80 2.78
N VAL A 102 6.87 2.77 1.45
CA VAL A 102 7.87 1.90 0.79
C VAL A 102 9.30 2.35 1.09
N PRO A 103 9.67 3.64 0.94
CA PRO A 103 11.04 4.09 1.22
C PRO A 103 11.48 3.81 2.66
N GLU A 104 10.57 3.92 3.64
CA GLU A 104 10.86 3.66 5.05
C GLU A 104 11.13 2.18 5.32
N VAL A 105 10.50 1.28 4.57
CA VAL A 105 10.82 -0.15 4.61
C VAL A 105 12.18 -0.42 3.98
N MET A 106 12.48 0.20 2.83
CA MET A 106 13.79 0.09 2.18
C MET A 106 14.90 0.60 3.10
N GLU A 107 14.70 1.76 3.74
CA GLU A 107 15.63 2.32 4.73
C GLU A 107 15.82 1.36 5.91
N ALA A 108 14.75 0.76 6.44
CA ALA A 108 14.86 -0.20 7.53
C ALA A 108 15.65 -1.46 7.13
N VAL A 109 15.45 -1.97 5.92
CA VAL A 109 16.21 -3.12 5.37
C VAL A 109 17.69 -2.76 5.16
N ALA A 110 17.97 -1.57 4.64
CA ALA A 110 19.31 -1.10 4.34
C ALA A 110 20.11 -0.73 5.61
N LEU A 111 19.53 0.10 6.48
CA LEU A 111 20.24 0.76 7.58
C LEU A 111 19.98 0.12 8.96
N ARG A 112 18.89 -0.65 9.12
CA ARG A 112 18.45 -1.16 10.43
C ARG A 112 18.27 -2.68 10.45
N SER A 113 18.89 -3.38 9.50
CA SER A 113 18.83 -4.85 9.38
C SER A 113 17.41 -5.42 9.28
N GLY A 114 16.43 -4.63 8.83
CA GLY A 114 15.03 -5.03 8.74
C GLY A 114 14.23 -4.84 10.04
N VAL A 115 14.76 -4.15 11.05
CA VAL A 115 14.01 -3.85 12.29
C VAL A 115 13.04 -2.70 12.07
N ILE A 116 11.73 -2.98 12.19
CA ILE A 116 10.64 -2.02 12.03
C ILE A 116 9.84 -1.95 13.34
N ARG A 117 9.50 -0.73 13.79
CA ARG A 117 8.76 -0.50 15.03
C ARG A 117 7.25 -0.76 14.82
N PRO A 118 6.62 -1.68 15.59
CA PRO A 118 5.21 -2.03 15.40
C PRO A 118 4.22 -0.86 15.58
N ARG A 119 4.53 0.10 16.47
CA ARG A 119 3.64 1.24 16.76
C ARG A 119 3.34 2.11 15.54
N VAL A 120 4.33 2.26 14.66
CA VAL A 120 4.25 3.14 13.48
C VAL A 120 3.20 2.61 12.51
N VAL A 121 3.08 1.29 12.44
CA VAL A 121 2.20 0.57 11.54
C VAL A 121 0.73 0.85 11.82
N VAL A 122 0.33 0.82 13.10
CA VAL A 122 -1.07 1.01 13.48
C VAL A 122 -1.52 2.43 13.15
N VAL A 123 -0.68 3.43 13.49
CA VAL A 123 -0.96 4.83 13.18
C VAL A 123 -0.99 5.05 11.68
N LYS A 124 -0.03 4.49 10.93
CA LYS A 124 0.00 4.58 9.46
C LYS A 124 -1.23 3.94 8.82
N ALA A 125 -1.60 2.75 9.24
CA ALA A 125 -2.78 2.06 8.71
C ALA A 125 -4.06 2.86 8.97
N LEU A 126 -4.24 3.40 10.18
CA LEU A 126 -5.39 4.25 10.49
C LEU A 126 -5.39 5.55 9.67
N ALA A 127 -4.28 6.29 9.66
CA ALA A 127 -4.17 7.54 8.91
C ALA A 127 -4.36 7.31 7.41
N SER A 128 -3.78 6.25 6.85
CA SER A 128 -3.94 5.93 5.43
C SER A 128 -5.36 5.50 5.10
N ALA A 129 -6.00 4.73 5.98
CA ALA A 129 -7.40 4.34 5.79
C ALA A 129 -8.33 5.55 5.78
N ILE A 130 -8.14 6.49 6.72
CA ILE A 130 -8.91 7.74 6.79
C ILE A 130 -8.64 8.61 5.56
N SER A 131 -7.38 8.77 5.16
CA SER A 131 -7.00 9.54 3.97
C SER A 131 -7.64 8.98 2.71
N ILE A 132 -7.46 7.69 2.42
CA ILE A 132 -8.06 7.01 1.25
C ILE A 132 -9.59 7.10 1.31
N ALA A 133 -10.18 6.84 2.47
CA ALA A 133 -11.63 6.79 2.62
C ALA A 133 -12.31 8.17 2.53
N SER A 134 -11.64 9.23 2.97
CA SER A 134 -12.14 10.61 2.86
C SER A 134 -11.93 11.21 1.47
N GLY A 135 -11.27 10.49 0.56
CA GLY A 135 -11.09 10.91 -0.84
C GLY A 135 -9.65 11.28 -1.21
N GLY A 136 -8.68 11.18 -0.30
CA GLY A 136 -7.27 11.45 -0.62
C GLY A 136 -6.80 10.71 -1.88
N SER A 137 -6.08 11.41 -2.76
CA SER A 137 -5.52 10.88 -4.01
C SER A 137 -4.27 10.03 -3.71
N VAL A 138 -4.45 8.93 -2.99
CA VAL A 138 -3.37 8.06 -2.55
C VAL A 138 -3.73 6.58 -2.66
N GLY A 139 -2.70 5.76 -2.86
CA GLY A 139 -2.81 4.32 -2.98
C GLY A 139 -2.77 3.58 -1.64
N ARG A 140 -3.21 2.33 -1.67
CA ARG A 140 -3.12 1.37 -0.55
C ARG A 140 -1.77 0.63 -0.48
N GLU A 141 -0.90 0.84 -1.46
CA GLU A 141 0.38 0.13 -1.66
C GLU A 141 1.37 0.37 -0.51
N GLY A 142 1.78 1.63 -0.33
CA GLY A 142 2.74 1.99 0.72
C GLY A 142 2.34 1.54 2.12
N PRO A 143 1.10 1.83 2.57
CA PRO A 143 0.64 1.40 3.90
C PRO A 143 0.67 -0.12 4.05
N ILE A 144 0.25 -0.89 3.04
CA ILE A 144 0.21 -2.35 3.19
C ILE A 144 1.59 -2.99 3.12
N VAL A 145 2.51 -2.44 2.32
CA VAL A 145 3.92 -2.84 2.35
C VAL A 145 4.47 -2.63 3.74
N GLN A 146 4.26 -1.46 4.34
CA GLN A 146 4.75 -1.18 5.69
C GLN A 146 4.12 -2.07 6.77
N VAL A 147 2.81 -2.33 6.69
CA VAL A 147 2.11 -3.25 7.61
C VAL A 147 2.66 -4.67 7.50
N GLY A 148 2.73 -5.20 6.27
CA GLY A 148 3.23 -6.54 6.01
C GLY A 148 4.69 -6.70 6.45
N SER A 149 5.55 -5.77 6.03
CA SER A 149 6.97 -5.74 6.40
C SER A 149 7.20 -5.66 7.91
N ALA A 150 6.40 -4.88 8.63
CA ALA A 150 6.52 -4.79 10.07
C ALA A 150 6.03 -6.05 10.79
N LEU A 151 5.01 -6.73 10.28
CA LEU A 151 4.64 -8.07 10.77
C LEU A 151 5.79 -9.05 10.56
N GLY A 152 6.39 -9.07 9.36
CA GLY A 152 7.57 -9.88 9.06
C GLY A 152 8.75 -9.56 9.99
N SER A 153 9.01 -8.28 10.24
CA SER A 153 10.03 -7.81 11.17
C SER A 153 9.75 -8.26 12.61
N SER A 154 8.52 -8.12 13.08
CA SER A 154 8.13 -8.43 14.46
C SER A 154 8.20 -9.93 14.73
N ILE A 155 7.70 -10.74 13.79
CA ILE A 155 7.76 -12.21 13.85
C ILE A 155 9.21 -12.67 13.77
N GLY A 156 10.01 -12.12 12.86
CA GLY A 156 11.43 -12.43 12.76
C GLY A 156 12.20 -12.11 14.04
N GLN A 157 11.97 -10.94 14.64
CA GLN A 157 12.58 -10.57 15.92
C GLN A 157 12.13 -11.49 17.06
N PHE A 158 10.86 -11.87 17.08
CA PHE A 158 10.30 -12.79 18.08
C PHE A 158 10.98 -14.17 18.03
N PHE A 159 11.22 -14.70 16.83
CA PHE A 159 11.96 -15.95 16.61
C PHE A 159 13.49 -15.78 16.60
N LYS A 160 14.00 -14.59 16.92
CA LYS A 160 15.43 -14.27 16.97
C LYS A 160 16.17 -14.55 15.65
N ALA A 161 15.51 -14.28 14.53
CA ALA A 161 16.10 -14.35 13.20
C ALA A 161 17.38 -13.49 13.13
N ASN A 162 18.43 -14.01 12.48
CA ASN A 162 19.63 -13.22 12.23
C ASN A 162 19.35 -12.10 11.22
N ALA A 163 20.29 -11.16 11.03
CA ALA A 163 20.08 -10.00 10.16
C ALA A 163 19.69 -10.35 8.72
N ARG A 164 20.29 -11.41 8.14
CA ARG A 164 19.98 -11.85 6.77
C ARG A 164 18.56 -12.42 6.69
N GLN A 165 18.21 -13.29 7.63
CA GLN A 165 16.88 -13.87 7.72
C GLN A 165 15.82 -12.80 7.95
N LEU A 166 16.08 -11.85 8.86
CA LEU A 166 15.14 -10.78 9.19
C LEU A 166 14.79 -9.92 7.97
N LYS A 167 15.78 -9.56 7.14
CA LYS A 167 15.53 -8.86 5.86
C LYS A 167 14.62 -9.68 4.95
N THR A 168 14.89 -10.97 4.77
CA THR A 168 14.02 -11.85 3.97
C THR A 168 12.60 -11.95 4.55
N LEU A 169 12.43 -12.03 5.86
CA LEU A 169 11.12 -12.07 6.51
C LEU A 169 10.35 -10.74 6.37
N VAL A 170 11.06 -9.60 6.38
CA VAL A 170 10.50 -8.29 6.02
C VAL A 170 10.01 -8.27 4.56
N GLY A 171 10.79 -8.86 3.64
CA GLY A 171 10.38 -9.06 2.24
C GLY A 171 9.17 -9.98 2.09
N CYS A 172 9.11 -11.08 2.85
CA CYS A 172 7.95 -11.97 2.91
C CYS A 172 6.70 -11.21 3.33
N GLY A 173 6.84 -10.30 4.29
CA GLY A 173 5.78 -9.42 4.75
C GLY A 173 5.32 -8.42 3.68
N ALA A 174 6.26 -7.73 3.01
CA ALA A 174 5.95 -6.82 1.91
C ALA A 174 5.18 -7.55 0.78
N ALA A 175 5.69 -8.72 0.38
CA ALA A 175 5.07 -9.55 -0.66
C ALA A 175 3.66 -9.99 -0.27
N ALA A 176 3.47 -10.44 0.98
CA ALA A 176 2.15 -10.81 1.50
C ALA A 176 1.16 -9.64 1.45
N GLY A 177 1.60 -8.44 1.86
CA GLY A 177 0.77 -7.24 1.86
C GLY A 177 0.31 -6.84 0.47
N ILE A 178 1.23 -6.78 -0.51
CA ILE A 178 0.90 -6.48 -1.91
C ILE A 178 0.01 -7.58 -2.50
N ALA A 179 0.42 -8.83 -2.36
CA ALA A 179 -0.30 -9.96 -2.96
C ALA A 179 -1.75 -10.05 -2.50
N ALA A 180 -1.99 -9.96 -1.18
CA ALA A 180 -3.32 -9.99 -0.60
C ALA A 180 -4.17 -8.76 -0.96
N THR A 181 -3.54 -7.60 -1.12
CA THR A 181 -4.25 -6.35 -1.44
C THR A 181 -4.68 -6.31 -2.89
N PHE A 182 -3.80 -6.70 -3.81
CA PHE A 182 -3.98 -6.59 -5.25
C PHE A 182 -4.41 -7.89 -5.94
N ASN A 183 -4.57 -9.00 -5.19
CA ASN A 183 -4.80 -10.33 -5.74
C ASN A 183 -3.72 -10.74 -6.77
N ALA A 184 -2.47 -10.34 -6.50
CA ALA A 184 -1.36 -10.40 -7.45
C ALA A 184 -0.10 -11.04 -6.81
N PRO A 185 -0.09 -12.38 -6.61
CA PRO A 185 0.99 -13.06 -5.89
C PRO A 185 2.36 -12.94 -6.56
N ILE A 186 2.39 -13.00 -7.90
CA ILE A 186 3.64 -12.88 -8.66
C ILE A 186 4.20 -11.46 -8.53
N ALA A 187 3.35 -10.44 -8.70
CA ALA A 187 3.75 -9.05 -8.55
C ALA A 187 4.25 -8.73 -7.13
N GLY A 188 3.57 -9.24 -6.09
CA GLY A 188 4.02 -9.07 -4.71
C GLY A 188 5.38 -9.69 -4.43
N ALA A 189 5.64 -10.89 -4.97
CA ALA A 189 6.92 -11.56 -4.81
C ALA A 189 8.05 -10.81 -5.53
N LEU A 190 7.84 -10.42 -6.80
CA LEU A 190 8.82 -9.66 -7.59
C LEU A 190 9.09 -8.29 -6.99
N PHE A 191 8.05 -7.58 -6.54
CA PHE A 191 8.19 -6.29 -5.87
C PHE A 191 9.08 -6.40 -4.61
N ALA A 192 8.87 -7.42 -3.78
CA ALA A 192 9.69 -7.62 -2.60
C ALA A 192 11.16 -7.95 -2.93
N THR A 193 11.40 -8.77 -3.96
CA THR A 193 12.77 -9.17 -4.33
C THR A 193 13.53 -8.03 -5.02
N GLU A 194 12.87 -7.32 -5.93
CA GLU A 194 13.48 -6.28 -6.76
C GLU A 194 13.59 -4.95 -6.01
N ILE A 195 12.51 -4.48 -5.39
CA ILE A 195 12.43 -3.14 -4.81
C ILE A 195 12.84 -3.12 -3.33
N ILE A 196 12.38 -4.09 -2.53
CA ILE A 196 12.64 -4.07 -1.08
C ILE A 196 14.02 -4.64 -0.74
N LEU A 197 14.40 -5.75 -1.37
CA LEU A 197 15.65 -6.45 -1.07
C LEU A 197 16.77 -6.12 -2.04
N GLY A 198 16.47 -5.91 -3.32
CA GLY A 198 17.47 -5.73 -4.38
C GLY A 198 18.34 -6.98 -4.60
N ASP A 199 17.84 -8.17 -4.26
CA ASP A 199 18.57 -9.44 -4.31
C ASP A 199 17.63 -10.58 -4.78
N PHE A 200 18.08 -11.34 -5.77
CA PHE A 200 17.36 -12.48 -6.37
C PHE A 200 17.88 -13.85 -5.93
N GLY A 201 18.65 -13.93 -4.82
CA GLY A 201 19.12 -15.20 -4.28
C GLY A 201 17.99 -16.21 -4.04
N VAL A 202 18.13 -17.44 -4.56
CA VAL A 202 17.13 -18.52 -4.48
C VAL A 202 16.67 -18.80 -3.04
N SER A 203 17.59 -18.68 -2.07
CA SER A 203 17.30 -18.87 -0.64
C SER A 203 16.37 -17.81 -0.05
N GLN A 204 16.27 -16.63 -0.67
CA GLN A 204 15.36 -15.55 -0.30
C GLN A 204 14.09 -15.59 -1.13
N PHE A 205 14.21 -15.91 -2.42
CA PHE A 205 13.08 -15.93 -3.35
C PHE A 205 12.01 -16.94 -2.96
N SER A 206 12.40 -18.19 -2.62
CA SER A 206 11.46 -19.26 -2.26
C SER A 206 10.51 -18.90 -1.10
N PRO A 207 10.99 -18.48 0.10
CA PRO A 207 10.09 -18.10 1.19
C PRO A 207 9.21 -16.89 0.85
N ILE A 208 9.69 -15.92 0.06
CA ILE A 208 8.91 -14.76 -0.35
C ILE A 208 7.72 -15.17 -1.22
N VAL A 209 7.93 -16.05 -2.19
CA VAL A 209 6.86 -16.60 -3.03
C VAL A 209 5.83 -17.35 -2.19
N ILE A 210 6.28 -18.18 -1.24
CA ILE A 210 5.39 -18.96 -0.37
C ILE A 210 4.53 -18.03 0.50
N SER A 211 5.13 -16.99 1.11
CA SER A 211 4.41 -15.98 1.88
C SER A 211 3.35 -15.26 1.02
N SER A 212 3.74 -14.85 -0.19
CA SER A 212 2.87 -14.18 -1.17
C SER A 212 1.66 -15.03 -1.56
N VAL A 213 1.88 -16.32 -1.84
CA VAL A 213 0.81 -17.27 -2.18
C VAL A 213 -0.10 -17.51 -0.98
N ALA A 214 0.45 -17.75 0.21
CA ALA A 214 -0.35 -17.95 1.43
C ALA A 214 -1.25 -16.75 1.73
N ALA A 215 -0.72 -15.53 1.60
CA ALA A 215 -1.48 -14.30 1.76
C ALA A 215 -2.61 -14.16 0.72
N THR A 216 -2.33 -14.53 -0.54
CA THR A 216 -3.31 -14.50 -1.63
C THR A 216 -4.43 -15.51 -1.44
N VAL A 217 -4.12 -16.74 -1.05
CA VAL A 217 -5.13 -17.78 -0.78
C VAL A 217 -6.07 -17.28 0.32
N LEU A 218 -5.52 -16.73 1.38
CA LEU A 218 -6.30 -16.19 2.48
C LEU A 218 -7.14 -14.99 2.04
N SER A 219 -6.56 -14.02 1.31
CA SER A 219 -7.31 -12.86 0.86
C SER A 219 -8.43 -13.23 -0.11
N ARG A 220 -8.23 -14.24 -0.97
CA ARG A 220 -9.27 -14.75 -1.90
C ARG A 220 -10.45 -15.36 -1.16
N HIS A 221 -10.22 -16.00 -0.02
CA HIS A 221 -11.30 -16.50 0.82
C HIS A 221 -12.24 -15.39 1.31
N PHE A 222 -11.68 -14.25 1.76
CA PHE A 222 -12.48 -13.14 2.29
C PHE A 222 -12.96 -12.15 1.23
N MET A 223 -12.15 -11.90 0.19
CA MET A 223 -12.35 -10.80 -0.77
C MET A 223 -12.78 -11.30 -2.16
N GLY A 224 -12.79 -12.60 -2.37
CA GLY A 224 -13.04 -13.23 -3.68
C GLY A 224 -11.79 -13.31 -4.56
N ASN A 225 -11.88 -14.14 -5.60
CA ASN A 225 -10.85 -14.28 -6.63
C ASN A 225 -11.29 -13.60 -7.93
N LEU A 226 -11.34 -12.28 -7.90
CA LEU A 226 -11.66 -11.46 -9.07
C LEU A 226 -10.46 -10.60 -9.45
N PRO A 227 -10.19 -10.39 -10.75
CA PRO A 227 -9.21 -9.40 -11.17
C PRO A 227 -9.68 -8.00 -10.75
N ALA A 228 -8.72 -7.11 -10.51
CA ALA A 228 -9.04 -5.71 -10.19
C ALA A 228 -9.69 -4.98 -11.37
N PHE A 229 -9.37 -5.39 -12.60
CA PHE A 229 -9.86 -4.80 -13.84
C PHE A 229 -10.27 -5.88 -14.83
N GLU A 230 -11.40 -5.68 -15.48
CA GLU A 230 -11.83 -6.46 -16.64
C GLU A 230 -11.31 -5.76 -17.90
N ILE A 231 -10.34 -6.37 -18.55
CA ILE A 231 -9.72 -5.81 -19.76
C ILE A 231 -10.42 -6.43 -20.98
N PRO A 232 -10.83 -5.61 -21.98
CA PRO A 232 -11.32 -6.14 -23.25
C PRO A 232 -10.30 -7.08 -23.88
N LYS A 233 -10.77 -8.11 -24.60
CA LYS A 233 -9.88 -8.99 -25.34
C LYS A 233 -9.18 -8.17 -26.44
N TYR A 234 -7.86 -8.19 -26.44
CA TYR A 234 -7.02 -7.58 -27.45
C TYR A 234 -6.02 -8.63 -27.95
N GLN A 235 -5.68 -8.56 -29.23
CA GLN A 235 -4.67 -9.38 -29.87
C GLN A 235 -3.78 -8.47 -30.72
N LEU A 236 -2.48 -8.77 -30.73
CA LEU A 236 -1.54 -8.08 -31.60
C LEU A 236 -1.85 -8.49 -33.05
N VAL A 237 -2.27 -7.54 -33.87
CA VAL A 237 -2.60 -7.76 -35.29
C VAL A 237 -1.36 -7.52 -36.16
N SER A 238 -0.50 -6.57 -35.78
CA SER A 238 0.68 -6.19 -36.53
C SER A 238 1.88 -5.85 -35.63
N ALA A 239 3.09 -6.15 -36.11
CA ALA A 239 4.32 -5.71 -35.45
C ALA A 239 4.48 -4.17 -35.44
N TYR A 240 3.81 -3.44 -36.34
CA TYR A 240 3.83 -1.97 -36.32
C TYR A 240 3.17 -1.38 -35.07
N GLU A 241 2.36 -2.15 -34.35
CA GLU A 241 1.77 -1.74 -33.07
C GLU A 241 2.83 -1.57 -31.97
N PHE A 242 4.05 -2.11 -32.14
CA PHE A 242 5.15 -1.82 -31.22
C PHE A 242 5.62 -0.36 -31.26
N ILE A 243 5.43 0.35 -32.38
CA ILE A 243 5.82 1.76 -32.50
C ILE A 243 5.04 2.65 -31.53
N PRO A 244 3.69 2.63 -31.47
CA PRO A 244 2.97 3.40 -30.46
C PRO A 244 3.25 2.95 -29.03
N TYR A 245 3.53 1.65 -28.78
CA TYR A 245 3.95 1.19 -27.44
C TYR A 245 5.31 1.76 -27.02
N PHE A 246 6.26 1.88 -27.97
CA PHE A 246 7.54 2.51 -27.71
C PHE A 246 7.39 4.01 -27.39
N ILE A 247 6.58 4.73 -28.16
CA ILE A 247 6.26 6.14 -27.91
C ILE A 247 5.57 6.30 -26.54
N LEU A 248 4.65 5.40 -26.20
CA LEU A 248 3.99 5.37 -24.88
C LEU A 248 5.00 5.17 -23.76
N GLY A 249 5.98 4.28 -23.93
CA GLY A 249 7.05 4.06 -22.95
C GLY A 249 7.90 5.30 -22.69
N ILE A 250 8.33 6.00 -23.75
CA ILE A 250 9.06 7.28 -23.62
C ILE A 250 8.18 8.33 -22.93
N SER A 251 6.92 8.45 -23.33
CA SER A 251 5.98 9.42 -22.77
C SER A 251 5.72 9.15 -21.29
N ALA A 252 5.53 7.89 -20.90
CA ALA A 252 5.37 7.48 -19.51
C ALA A 252 6.62 7.78 -18.67
N GLY A 253 7.82 7.58 -19.23
CA GLY A 253 9.08 7.96 -18.58
C GLY A 253 9.17 9.47 -18.31
N LEU A 254 8.85 10.30 -19.30
CA LEU A 254 8.83 11.76 -19.15
C LEU A 254 7.79 12.24 -18.12
N ILE A 255 6.58 11.66 -18.16
CA ILE A 255 5.54 11.94 -17.15
C ILE A 255 6.00 11.51 -15.76
N GLY A 256 6.71 10.38 -15.64
CA GLY A 256 7.29 9.93 -14.38
C GLY A 256 8.30 10.91 -13.79
N VAL A 257 9.17 11.49 -14.63
CA VAL A 257 10.10 12.56 -14.22
C VAL A 257 9.33 13.79 -13.75
N LEU A 258 8.32 14.22 -14.50
CA LEU A 258 7.47 15.36 -14.14
C LEU A 258 6.78 15.12 -12.78
N TYR A 259 6.16 13.96 -12.59
CA TYR A 259 5.50 13.57 -11.36
C TYR A 259 6.47 13.63 -10.16
N ASN A 260 7.69 13.11 -10.34
CA ASN A 260 8.69 13.10 -9.28
C ASN A 260 9.10 14.54 -8.89
N ILE A 261 9.32 15.41 -9.87
CA ILE A 261 9.62 16.83 -9.64
C ILE A 261 8.45 17.52 -8.92
N CYS A 262 7.22 17.27 -9.34
CA CYS A 262 6.02 17.86 -8.73
C CYS A 262 5.86 17.43 -7.28
N ILE A 263 6.03 16.14 -6.95
CA ILE A 263 5.96 15.68 -5.55
C ILE A 263 6.98 16.39 -4.67
N HIS A 264 8.25 16.43 -5.06
CA HIS A 264 9.29 17.05 -4.25
C HIS A 264 9.08 18.56 -4.08
N LYS A 265 8.65 19.25 -5.15
CA LYS A 265 8.31 20.68 -5.07
C LYS A 265 7.08 20.94 -4.18
N SER A 266 6.10 20.05 -4.21
CA SER A 266 4.94 20.13 -3.33
C SER A 266 5.34 19.95 -1.88
N ASP A 267 6.20 18.97 -1.57
CA ASP A 267 6.75 18.78 -0.22
C ASP A 267 7.49 20.05 0.26
N ASP A 268 8.41 20.59 -0.55
CA ASP A 268 9.13 21.84 -0.25
C ASP A 268 8.19 23.04 -0.01
N LEU A 269 7.11 23.13 -0.80
CA LEU A 269 6.12 24.20 -0.66
C LEU A 269 5.33 24.06 0.63
N PHE A 270 4.87 22.84 0.96
CA PHE A 270 4.14 22.57 2.19
C PHE A 270 5.02 22.74 3.42
N GLU A 271 6.32 22.47 3.35
CA GLU A 271 7.26 22.74 4.43
C GLU A 271 7.38 24.24 4.75
N LYS A 272 7.42 25.11 3.73
CA LYS A 272 7.52 26.57 3.87
C LYS A 272 6.29 27.22 4.53
N ILE A 273 5.13 26.56 4.50
CA ILE A 273 3.91 27.08 5.12
C ILE A 273 4.07 27.08 6.65
N ALA A 274 3.96 28.24 7.30
CA ALA A 274 4.08 28.40 8.76
C ALA A 274 2.78 28.01 9.50
N LEU A 275 2.26 26.81 9.25
CA LEU A 275 1.07 26.26 9.91
C LEU A 275 1.41 24.94 10.63
N PRO A 276 0.65 24.54 11.68
CA PRO A 276 0.80 23.22 12.27
C PRO A 276 0.50 22.10 11.25
N ASP A 277 1.18 20.96 11.36
CA ASP A 277 1.03 19.86 10.41
C ASP A 277 -0.41 19.35 10.21
N PRO A 278 -1.27 19.28 11.26
CA PRO A 278 -2.67 18.92 11.06
C PRO A 278 -3.45 19.90 10.17
N VAL A 279 -3.12 21.18 10.27
CA VAL A 279 -3.75 22.23 9.45
C VAL A 279 -3.23 22.15 8.01
N LYS A 280 -1.94 21.84 7.81
CA LYS A 280 -1.38 21.58 6.46
C LYS A 280 -2.09 20.40 5.79
N ALA A 281 -2.33 19.31 6.53
CA ALA A 281 -3.04 18.15 6.00
C ALA A 281 -4.51 18.47 5.66
N MET A 282 -5.18 19.28 6.49
CA MET A 282 -6.52 19.81 6.20
C MET A 282 -6.55 20.66 4.91
N LEU A 283 -5.54 21.51 4.73
CA LEU A 283 -5.39 22.33 3.52
C LEU A 283 -5.21 21.45 2.28
N GLY A 284 -4.35 20.43 2.34
CA GLY A 284 -4.17 19.46 1.24
C GLY A 284 -5.48 18.74 0.89
N GLY A 285 -6.23 18.27 1.89
CA GLY A 285 -7.56 17.70 1.69
C GLY A 285 -8.53 18.68 1.03
N SER A 286 -8.53 19.94 1.48
CA SER A 286 -9.38 20.99 0.90
C SER A 286 -9.06 21.25 -0.58
N ILE A 287 -7.78 21.26 -0.95
CA ILE A 287 -7.33 21.43 -2.35
C ILE A 287 -7.87 20.29 -3.23
N ILE A 288 -7.73 19.03 -2.79
CA ILE A 288 -8.31 17.87 -3.50
C ILE A 288 -9.82 18.05 -3.65
N GLY A 289 -10.48 18.52 -2.58
CA GLY A 289 -11.90 18.84 -2.55
C GLY A 289 -12.35 19.81 -3.64
N VAL A 290 -11.59 20.90 -3.81
CA VAL A 290 -11.85 21.95 -4.79
C VAL A 290 -11.59 21.46 -6.22
N ILE A 291 -10.48 20.74 -6.44
CA ILE A 291 -10.16 20.16 -7.75
C ILE A 291 -11.29 19.22 -8.22
N ALA A 292 -11.89 18.48 -7.28
CA ALA A 292 -12.98 17.56 -7.57
C ALA A 292 -14.31 18.21 -8.00
N PHE A 293 -14.43 19.55 -7.97
CA PHE A 293 -15.58 20.23 -8.60
C PHE A 293 -15.55 20.06 -10.11
N GLY A 294 -14.37 20.13 -10.72
CA GLY A 294 -14.18 19.88 -12.16
C GLY A 294 -13.84 18.43 -12.47
N PHE A 295 -13.04 17.79 -11.62
CA PHE A 295 -12.52 16.43 -11.85
C PHE A 295 -12.75 15.50 -10.66
N PRO A 296 -13.99 14.99 -10.45
CA PRO A 296 -14.29 14.03 -9.39
C PRO A 296 -13.42 12.76 -9.39
N GLN A 297 -12.82 12.44 -10.55
CA GLN A 297 -11.94 11.29 -10.77
C GLN A 297 -10.61 11.37 -9.99
N VAL A 298 -10.27 12.53 -9.41
CA VAL A 298 -9.08 12.70 -8.56
C VAL A 298 -9.21 11.96 -7.24
N TYR A 299 -10.43 11.75 -6.75
CA TYR A 299 -10.62 11.12 -5.46
C TYR A 299 -10.18 9.65 -5.42
N GLY A 300 -9.62 9.28 -4.28
CA GLY A 300 -9.27 7.91 -3.95
C GLY A 300 -8.27 7.28 -4.91
N VAL A 301 -8.33 5.95 -4.97
CA VAL A 301 -7.38 5.09 -5.71
C VAL A 301 -7.55 5.12 -7.25
N GLY A 302 -8.66 5.66 -7.78
CA GLY A 302 -8.88 5.79 -9.23
C GLY A 302 -9.30 4.52 -9.98
N TYR A 303 -9.65 3.42 -9.29
CA TYR A 303 -10.00 2.14 -9.94
C TYR A 303 -11.23 2.22 -10.84
N GLU A 304 -12.25 2.98 -10.44
CA GLU A 304 -13.43 3.20 -11.27
C GLU A 304 -13.10 4.02 -12.51
N THR A 305 -12.25 5.05 -12.37
CA THR A 305 -11.72 5.81 -13.50
C THR A 305 -11.02 4.89 -14.48
N ILE A 306 -10.06 4.07 -14.02
CA ILE A 306 -9.33 3.11 -14.87
C ILE A 306 -10.31 2.15 -15.58
N THR A 307 -11.27 1.60 -14.85
CA THR A 307 -12.30 0.71 -15.43
C THR A 307 -13.11 1.41 -16.53
N ASN A 308 -13.50 2.67 -16.32
CA ASN A 308 -14.23 3.45 -17.31
C ASN A 308 -13.39 3.79 -18.54
N VAL A 309 -12.08 4.04 -18.37
CA VAL A 309 -11.15 4.23 -19.50
C VAL A 309 -11.00 2.94 -20.31
N LEU A 310 -10.77 1.81 -19.64
CA LEU A 310 -10.61 0.51 -20.29
C LEU A 310 -11.86 0.05 -21.06
N ARG A 311 -13.05 0.46 -20.60
CA ARG A 311 -14.33 0.19 -21.28
C ARG A 311 -14.64 1.14 -22.43
N GLY A 312 -13.80 2.15 -22.67
CA GLY A 312 -14.02 3.17 -23.72
C GLY A 312 -15.08 4.22 -23.37
N ASN A 313 -15.49 4.32 -22.10
CA ASN A 313 -16.56 5.22 -21.63
C ASN A 313 -16.03 6.61 -21.23
N SER A 314 -14.86 7.01 -21.74
CA SER A 314 -14.20 8.26 -21.33
C SER A 314 -13.81 9.11 -22.53
N VAL A 315 -14.03 10.43 -22.41
CA VAL A 315 -13.65 11.40 -23.44
C VAL A 315 -12.14 11.59 -23.42
N ALA A 316 -11.48 11.54 -24.58
CA ALA A 316 -10.03 11.64 -24.70
C ALA A 316 -9.44 12.91 -24.06
N LEU A 317 -10.14 14.04 -24.16
CA LEU A 317 -9.75 15.30 -23.52
C LEU A 317 -9.72 15.19 -21.99
N THR A 318 -10.70 14.49 -21.40
CA THR A 318 -10.74 14.22 -19.96
C THR A 318 -9.54 13.36 -19.55
N LEU A 319 -9.14 12.38 -20.35
CA LEU A 319 -7.97 11.55 -20.06
C LEU A 319 -6.67 12.38 -20.03
N LEU A 320 -6.48 13.24 -21.03
CA LEU A 320 -5.32 14.13 -21.10
C LEU A 320 -5.29 15.11 -19.92
N ALA A 321 -6.42 15.71 -19.56
CA ALA A 321 -6.51 16.58 -18.40
C ALA A 321 -6.21 15.83 -17.10
N LEU A 322 -6.71 14.60 -16.96
CA LEU A 322 -6.50 13.78 -15.76
C LEU A 322 -5.04 13.44 -15.50
N ILE A 323 -4.18 13.35 -16.54
CA ILE A 323 -2.74 13.15 -16.35
C ILE A 323 -2.16 14.26 -15.47
N PHE A 324 -2.46 15.52 -15.80
CA PHE A 324 -1.91 16.66 -15.04
C PHE A 324 -2.65 16.88 -13.73
N VAL A 325 -3.98 16.72 -13.73
CA VAL A 325 -4.80 16.98 -12.56
C VAL A 325 -4.58 15.95 -11.45
N LYS A 326 -4.21 14.69 -11.77
CA LYS A 326 -3.82 13.70 -10.74
C LYS A 326 -2.42 13.92 -10.17
N ILE A 327 -1.55 14.68 -10.86
CA ILE A 327 -0.19 15.00 -10.39
C ILE A 327 -0.22 16.13 -9.35
N LEU A 328 -1.18 17.06 -9.48
CA LEU A 328 -1.45 18.14 -8.53
C LEU A 328 -2.02 17.62 -7.21
#